data_AF-A0A354WLS1-F1
#
_entry.id   AF-A0A354WLS1-F1
#
_cell.length_a   1.000
_cell.length_b   1.000
_cell.length_c   1.000
_cell.angle_alpha   90.00
_cell.angle_beta   90.00
_cell.angle_gamma   90.00
#
_symmetry.space_group_name_H-M   'P 1'
#
loop_
_entity.id
_entity.type
_entity.pdbx_description
1 polymer ?
#
loop_
_entity_poly.entity_id
_entity_poly.type
_entity_poly.pdbx_seq_one_letter_code
_entity_poly.pdbx_strand_id
1 'polypeptide(L)'
;MKLKTTLLGKTYTFRDIKQVLAKANEEKTGDRLAGLAAETAQERVAAKVVLSALTLADLREHPAVPYESDEVTRIIQDDVNETVYERIRGWTVSDLREWILDENTAGSDIRRLSRGLTAEMIAAVCKLMGNLDLIYAASKITVTAHCNTTIGLPGTLSCRLQPNHTTDDPEGITASTLEGLSFGAGDAIIGLNPVTDSPEQVGKVLRRFQEIKEHWQIPTQICVLAHVTAQIKAVKAGAPCDLIFQSIAGSQKGNEAFGFSAATLEEARQLLLKQGTAEGPNVMYFETGQGSEL
;
A
#
# COMPACT_ATOMS: atom_id res chain seq x y z
N MET A 1 -26.94 -9.83 -7.06
CA MET A 1 -26.75 -8.40 -6.72
C MET A 1 -28.06 -7.60 -6.55
N LYS A 2 -28.26 -6.90 -5.43
CA LYS A 2 -29.30 -5.86 -5.25
C LYS A 2 -28.63 -4.48 -5.14
N LEU A 3 -28.84 -3.56 -6.09
CA LEU A 3 -28.27 -2.20 -6.09
C LEU A 3 -29.26 -1.11 -5.61
N LYS A 4 -30.22 -1.49 -4.77
CA LYS A 4 -31.22 -0.57 -4.24
C LYS A 4 -31.62 -0.94 -2.82
N THR A 5 -32.00 0.05 -2.03
CA THR A 5 -32.54 -0.14 -0.68
C THR A 5 -33.61 0.92 -0.39
N THR A 6 -34.55 0.61 0.50
CA THR A 6 -35.56 1.55 0.97
C THR A 6 -35.29 1.85 2.44
N LEU A 7 -34.97 3.10 2.75
CA LEU A 7 -34.74 3.57 4.11
C LEU A 7 -35.72 4.70 4.43
N LEU A 8 -36.44 4.59 5.54
CA LEU A 8 -37.38 5.59 6.03
C LEU A 8 -38.38 6.07 4.95
N GLY A 9 -38.90 5.14 4.13
CA GLY A 9 -39.87 5.43 3.07
C GLY A 9 -39.29 6.01 1.77
N LYS A 10 -37.98 6.24 1.68
CA LYS A 10 -37.30 6.66 0.45
C LYS A 10 -36.48 5.51 -0.15
N THR A 11 -36.68 5.25 -1.45
CA THR A 11 -35.89 4.26 -2.19
C THR A 11 -34.67 4.91 -2.81
N TYR A 12 -33.50 4.36 -2.51
CA TYR A 12 -32.21 4.74 -3.08
C TYR A 12 -31.80 3.66 -4.07
N THR A 13 -31.38 4.05 -5.27
CA THR A 13 -30.91 3.16 -6.33
C THR A 13 -29.55 3.62 -6.78
N PHE A 14 -28.62 2.68 -6.93
CA PHE A 14 -27.26 2.92 -7.40
C PHE A 14 -27.07 2.28 -8.77
N ARG A 15 -26.32 2.95 -9.64
CA ARG A 15 -26.09 2.55 -11.03
C ARG A 15 -25.31 1.25 -11.15
N ASP A 16 -24.25 1.13 -10.36
CA ASP A 16 -23.28 0.04 -10.41
C ASP A 16 -22.56 -0.10 -9.05
N ILE A 17 -21.76 -1.16 -8.89
CA ILE A 17 -20.96 -1.41 -7.68
C ILE A 17 -19.98 -0.27 -7.41
N LYS A 18 -19.40 0.34 -8.45
CA LYS A 18 -18.45 1.46 -8.30
C LYS A 18 -19.10 2.65 -7.61
N GLN A 19 -20.33 2.98 -7.97
CA GLN A 19 -21.10 4.04 -7.32
C GLN A 19 -21.46 3.67 -5.88
N VAL A 20 -21.79 2.41 -5.60
CA VAL A 20 -22.01 1.94 -4.21
C VAL A 20 -20.74 2.11 -3.39
N LEU A 21 -19.59 1.63 -3.87
CA LEU A 21 -18.29 1.76 -3.20
C LEU A 21 -17.91 3.23 -2.97
N ALA A 22 -18.13 4.09 -3.96
CA ALA A 22 -17.87 5.52 -3.85
C ALA A 22 -18.75 6.18 -2.79
N LYS A 23 -20.08 6.04 -2.89
CA LYS A 23 -21.04 6.70 -1.99
C LYS A 23 -21.05 6.11 -0.57
N ALA A 24 -20.53 4.90 -0.37
CA ALA A 24 -20.39 4.30 0.96
C ALA A 24 -19.23 4.87 1.79
N ASN A 25 -18.35 5.70 1.21
CA ASN A 25 -17.28 6.36 1.97
C ASN A 25 -17.83 7.36 3.00
N GLU A 26 -17.10 7.51 4.10
CA GLU A 26 -17.19 8.73 4.92
C GLU A 26 -16.81 9.97 4.11
N GLU A 27 -17.18 11.14 4.59
CA GLU A 27 -16.98 12.39 3.86
C GLU A 27 -15.49 12.65 3.59
N LYS A 28 -15.13 12.80 2.31
CA LYS A 28 -13.77 13.11 1.85
C LYS A 28 -13.81 14.18 0.79
N THR A 29 -12.92 15.17 0.88
CA THR A 29 -12.83 16.28 -0.08
C THR A 29 -12.50 15.79 -1.49
N GLY A 30 -11.59 14.82 -1.64
CA GLY A 30 -11.25 14.21 -2.93
C GLY A 30 -12.45 13.58 -3.64
N ASP A 31 -13.24 12.77 -2.92
CA ASP A 31 -14.45 12.14 -3.47
C ASP A 31 -15.49 13.16 -3.91
N ARG A 32 -15.62 14.28 -3.19
CA ARG A 32 -16.52 15.39 -3.58
C ARG A 32 -16.04 16.07 -4.86
N LEU A 33 -14.75 16.39 -4.94
CA LEU A 33 -14.16 17.05 -6.12
C LEU A 33 -14.27 16.16 -7.37
N ALA A 34 -14.18 14.84 -7.19
CA ALA A 34 -14.37 13.85 -8.25
C ALA A 34 -15.85 13.61 -8.63
N GLY A 35 -16.80 14.22 -7.91
CA GLY A 35 -18.23 13.99 -8.12
C GLY A 35 -18.70 12.58 -7.73
N LEU A 36 -17.97 11.91 -6.84
CA LEU A 36 -18.19 10.51 -6.44
C LEU A 36 -18.87 10.38 -5.06
N ALA A 37 -18.78 11.41 -4.22
CA ALA A 37 -19.34 11.40 -2.88
C ALA A 37 -20.87 11.22 -2.87
N ALA A 38 -21.39 10.71 -1.75
CA ALA A 38 -22.84 10.73 -1.48
C ALA A 38 -23.31 12.18 -1.32
N GLU A 39 -24.49 12.50 -1.85
CA GLU A 39 -25.08 13.85 -1.78
C GLU A 39 -25.57 14.20 -0.37
N THR A 40 -25.91 13.17 0.41
CA THR A 40 -26.49 13.30 1.74
C THR A 40 -26.01 12.18 2.66
N ALA A 41 -26.08 12.40 3.98
CA ALA A 41 -25.79 11.36 4.96
C ALA A 41 -26.73 10.14 4.81
N GLN A 42 -28.01 10.36 4.48
CA GLN A 42 -28.95 9.27 4.26
C GLN A 42 -28.60 8.43 3.02
N GLU A 43 -28.12 9.06 1.94
CA GLU A 43 -27.63 8.33 0.78
C GLU A 43 -26.36 7.53 1.10
N ARG A 44 -25.46 8.09 1.92
CA ARG A 44 -24.26 7.38 2.40
C ARG A 44 -24.63 6.11 3.17
N VAL A 45 -25.59 6.23 4.10
CA VAL A 45 -26.11 5.08 4.86
C VAL A 45 -26.80 4.08 3.92
N ALA A 46 -27.60 4.54 2.96
CA ALA A 46 -28.21 3.67 1.95
C ALA A 46 -27.16 2.92 1.13
N ALA A 47 -26.05 3.58 0.75
CA ALA A 47 -24.94 2.96 0.04
C ALA A 47 -24.25 1.90 0.90
N LYS A 48 -24.00 2.18 2.19
CA LYS A 48 -23.45 1.19 3.14
C LYS A 48 -24.39 -0.02 3.33
N VAL A 49 -25.70 0.18 3.38
CA VAL A 49 -26.70 -0.91 3.47
C VAL A 49 -26.71 -1.77 2.20
N VAL A 50 -26.58 -1.15 1.03
CA VAL A 50 -26.45 -1.91 -0.23
C VAL A 50 -25.12 -2.66 -0.25
N LEU A 51 -24.02 -2.00 0.12
CA LEU A 51 -22.68 -2.58 0.16
C LEU A 51 -22.59 -3.77 1.11
N SER A 52 -23.20 -3.68 2.29
CA SER A 52 -23.17 -4.75 3.29
C SER A 52 -23.86 -6.03 2.81
N ALA A 53 -24.82 -5.92 1.89
CA ALA A 53 -25.56 -7.04 1.32
C ALA A 53 -24.97 -7.56 -0.01
N LEU A 54 -23.94 -6.92 -0.56
CA LEU A 54 -23.21 -7.46 -1.71
C LEU A 54 -22.43 -8.70 -1.27
N THR A 55 -22.35 -9.69 -2.14
CA THR A 55 -21.50 -10.87 -1.93
C THR A 55 -20.05 -10.56 -2.31
N LEU A 56 -19.11 -11.32 -1.77
CA LEU A 56 -17.72 -11.24 -2.21
C LEU A 56 -17.60 -11.58 -3.71
N ALA A 57 -18.40 -12.52 -4.22
CA ALA A 57 -18.48 -12.80 -5.66
C ALA A 57 -18.92 -11.59 -6.49
N ASP A 58 -19.94 -10.84 -6.05
CA ASP A 58 -20.38 -9.63 -6.76
C ASP A 58 -19.20 -8.64 -6.93
N LEU A 59 -18.34 -8.50 -5.91
CA LEU A 59 -17.16 -7.63 -5.96
C LEU A 59 -16.01 -8.22 -6.81
N ARG A 60 -15.76 -9.53 -6.71
CA ARG A 60 -14.72 -10.24 -7.49
C ARG A 60 -14.93 -10.09 -8.99
N GLU A 61 -16.19 -10.19 -9.42
CA GLU A 61 -16.60 -10.23 -10.82
C GLU A 61 -16.71 -8.82 -11.43
N HIS A 62 -16.67 -7.76 -10.61
CA HIS A 62 -16.81 -6.38 -11.05
C HIS A 62 -15.69 -5.48 -10.45
N PRO A 63 -14.42 -5.70 -10.84
CA PRO A 63 -13.33 -4.84 -10.41
C PRO A 63 -13.56 -3.39 -10.84
N ALA A 64 -12.94 -2.45 -10.13
CA ALA A 64 -13.12 -1.02 -10.39
C ALA A 64 -12.63 -0.62 -11.81
N VAL A 65 -11.62 -1.33 -12.31
CA VAL A 65 -11.10 -1.25 -13.68
C VAL A 65 -11.17 -2.65 -14.31
N PRO A 66 -11.57 -2.81 -15.59
CA PRO A 66 -11.66 -4.13 -16.22
C PRO A 66 -10.31 -4.85 -16.36
N TYR A 67 -10.32 -6.17 -16.15
CA TYR A 67 -9.14 -7.05 -16.19
C TYR A 67 -8.34 -6.92 -17.50
N GLU A 68 -9.05 -6.87 -18.63
CA GLU A 68 -8.45 -6.80 -19.97
C GLU A 68 -7.72 -5.48 -20.20
N SER A 69 -8.10 -4.43 -19.48
CA SER A 69 -7.61 -3.06 -19.68
C SER A 69 -6.52 -2.63 -18.69
N ASP A 70 -6.24 -3.42 -17.64
CA ASP A 70 -5.49 -2.93 -16.49
C ASP A 70 -4.58 -3.99 -15.84
N GLU A 71 -3.26 -3.77 -15.91
CA GLU A 71 -2.23 -4.65 -15.34
C GLU A 71 -2.38 -4.81 -13.82
N VAL A 72 -2.75 -3.75 -13.10
CA VAL A 72 -2.92 -3.81 -11.64
C VAL A 72 -4.08 -4.73 -11.27
N THR A 73 -5.20 -4.63 -11.99
CA THR A 73 -6.33 -5.54 -11.86
C THR A 73 -5.91 -6.98 -12.16
N ARG A 74 -5.14 -7.24 -13.22
CA ARG A 74 -4.65 -8.60 -13.50
C ARG A 74 -3.84 -9.17 -12.36
N ILE A 75 -2.85 -8.41 -11.86
CA ILE A 75 -2.02 -8.83 -10.72
C ILE A 75 -2.89 -9.19 -9.51
N ILE A 76 -3.86 -8.34 -9.15
CA ILE A 76 -4.75 -8.59 -8.02
C ILE A 76 -5.59 -9.85 -8.23
N GLN A 77 -6.17 -10.01 -9.42
CA GLN A 77 -7.09 -11.11 -9.70
C GLN A 77 -6.37 -12.45 -9.88
N ASP A 78 -5.18 -12.45 -10.47
CA ASP A 78 -4.37 -13.64 -10.75
C ASP A 78 -3.70 -14.19 -9.47
N ASP A 79 -3.49 -13.34 -8.44
CA ASP A 79 -2.93 -13.75 -7.15
C ASP A 79 -3.96 -14.41 -6.20
N VAL A 80 -5.24 -14.43 -6.57
CA VAL A 80 -6.29 -15.03 -5.74
C VAL A 80 -6.10 -16.56 -5.65
N ASN A 81 -6.09 -17.07 -4.43
CA ASN A 81 -6.19 -18.51 -4.19
C ASN A 81 -7.65 -18.96 -4.34
N GLU A 82 -7.96 -19.56 -5.49
CA GLU A 82 -9.31 -20.00 -5.84
C GLU A 82 -9.93 -20.97 -4.81
N THR A 83 -9.13 -21.84 -4.18
CA THR A 83 -9.66 -22.76 -3.15
C THR A 83 -10.12 -22.03 -1.89
N VAL A 84 -9.43 -20.96 -1.50
CA VAL A 84 -9.85 -20.10 -0.38
C VAL A 84 -11.06 -19.27 -0.78
N TYR A 85 -11.02 -18.67 -1.98
CA TYR A 85 -12.10 -17.84 -2.51
C TYR A 85 -13.43 -18.61 -2.62
N GLU A 86 -13.44 -19.84 -3.15
CA GLU A 86 -14.66 -20.64 -3.29
C GLU A 86 -15.40 -20.88 -1.97
N ARG A 87 -14.67 -20.89 -0.83
CA ARG A 87 -15.28 -21.05 0.50
C ARG A 87 -16.00 -19.79 1.00
N ILE A 88 -15.62 -18.62 0.50
CA ILE A 88 -16.12 -17.32 0.97
C ILE A 88 -16.88 -16.53 -0.09
N ARG A 89 -16.89 -16.95 -1.35
CA ARG A 89 -17.52 -16.22 -2.46
C ARG A 89 -18.99 -15.85 -2.19
N GLY A 90 -19.71 -16.70 -1.46
CA GLY A 90 -21.11 -16.50 -1.09
C GLY A 90 -21.34 -15.64 0.15
N TRP A 91 -20.28 -15.29 0.89
CA TRP A 91 -20.37 -14.38 2.04
C TRP A 91 -20.74 -12.99 1.57
N THR A 92 -21.52 -12.30 2.39
CA THR A 92 -21.73 -10.86 2.22
C THR A 92 -20.54 -10.06 2.76
N VAL A 93 -20.42 -8.80 2.35
CA VAL A 93 -19.42 -7.89 2.95
C VAL A 93 -19.66 -7.73 4.46
N SER A 94 -20.94 -7.79 4.89
CA SER A 94 -21.28 -7.81 6.32
C SER A 94 -20.72 -9.05 7.02
N ASP A 95 -20.89 -10.23 6.44
CA ASP A 95 -20.36 -11.48 7.02
C ASP A 95 -18.84 -11.42 7.14
N LEU A 96 -18.15 -10.88 6.13
CA LEU A 96 -16.70 -10.69 6.18
C LEU A 96 -16.29 -9.72 7.31
N ARG A 97 -17.02 -8.61 7.48
CA ARG A 97 -16.75 -7.66 8.59
C ARG A 97 -16.86 -8.35 9.94
N GLU A 98 -18.00 -8.99 10.20
CA GLU A 98 -18.25 -9.65 11.48
C GLU A 98 -17.23 -10.77 11.72
N TRP A 99 -16.91 -11.56 10.70
CA TRP A 99 -15.90 -12.62 10.82
C TRP A 99 -14.50 -12.08 11.16
N ILE A 100 -14.07 -10.95 10.57
CA ILE A 100 -12.79 -10.31 10.90
C ILE A 100 -12.78 -9.81 12.36
N LEU A 101 -13.89 -9.23 12.81
CA LEU A 101 -14.02 -8.63 14.15
C LEU A 101 -14.31 -9.65 15.25
N ASP A 102 -14.73 -10.87 14.92
CA ASP A 102 -15.00 -11.93 15.90
C ASP A 102 -13.77 -12.22 16.76
N GLU A 103 -13.95 -12.30 18.09
CA GLU A 103 -12.86 -12.54 19.04
C GLU A 103 -12.15 -13.89 18.85
N ASN A 104 -12.84 -14.87 18.26
CA ASN A 104 -12.33 -16.21 18.00
C ASN A 104 -11.58 -16.31 16.65
N THR A 105 -11.70 -15.30 15.78
CA THR A 105 -10.94 -15.26 14.52
C THR A 105 -9.53 -14.76 14.80
N ALA A 106 -8.51 -15.61 14.72
CA ALA A 106 -7.13 -15.21 14.96
C ALA A 106 -6.50 -14.50 13.75
N GLY A 107 -5.42 -13.74 13.97
CA GLY A 107 -4.67 -13.08 12.90
C GLY A 107 -4.18 -14.05 11.80
N SER A 108 -3.83 -15.28 12.18
CA SER A 108 -3.46 -16.36 11.26
C SER A 108 -4.62 -16.78 10.35
N ASP A 109 -5.84 -16.78 10.87
CA ASP A 109 -7.04 -17.12 10.09
C ASP A 109 -7.29 -16.03 9.06
N ILE A 110 -7.20 -14.76 9.47
CA ILE A 110 -7.34 -13.60 8.58
C ILE A 110 -6.28 -13.66 7.47
N ARG A 111 -5.02 -13.94 7.80
CA ARG A 111 -3.93 -14.05 6.83
C ARG A 111 -4.13 -15.22 5.85
N ARG A 112 -4.75 -16.30 6.29
CA ARG A 112 -5.13 -17.41 5.39
C ARG A 112 -6.29 -17.03 4.49
N LEU A 113 -7.33 -16.38 5.04
CA LEU A 113 -8.50 -15.95 4.31
C LEU A 113 -8.18 -14.88 3.26
N SER A 114 -7.25 -13.97 3.58
CA SER A 114 -6.90 -12.84 2.71
C SER A 114 -6.36 -13.27 1.35
N ARG A 115 -5.83 -14.49 1.23
CA ARG A 115 -5.45 -15.09 -0.06
C ARG A 115 -6.63 -15.29 -1.01
N GLY A 116 -7.87 -15.33 -0.52
CA GLY A 116 -9.09 -15.40 -1.33
C GLY A 116 -9.75 -14.05 -1.59
N LEU A 117 -9.16 -12.94 -1.15
CA LEU A 117 -9.75 -11.60 -1.25
C LEU A 117 -9.08 -10.76 -2.34
N THR A 118 -9.86 -9.89 -2.97
CA THR A 118 -9.37 -8.83 -3.88
C THR A 118 -9.33 -7.48 -3.18
N ALA A 119 -8.68 -6.50 -3.81
CA ALA A 119 -8.63 -5.13 -3.30
C ALA A 119 -10.02 -4.51 -3.09
N GLU A 120 -10.98 -4.75 -3.99
CA GLU A 120 -12.35 -4.24 -3.86
C GLU A 120 -13.09 -4.85 -2.67
N MET A 121 -12.87 -6.13 -2.36
CA MET A 121 -13.45 -6.77 -1.16
C MET A 121 -12.88 -6.15 0.12
N ILE A 122 -11.57 -5.92 0.16
CA ILE A 122 -10.90 -5.27 1.29
C ILE A 122 -11.40 -3.82 1.44
N ALA A 123 -11.52 -3.08 0.33
CA ALA A 123 -12.07 -1.73 0.35
C ALA A 123 -13.54 -1.72 0.82
N ALA A 124 -14.34 -2.68 0.38
CA ALA A 124 -15.74 -2.80 0.75
C ALA A 124 -15.91 -3.01 2.26
N VAL A 125 -15.15 -3.93 2.86
CA VAL A 125 -15.26 -4.20 4.30
C VAL A 125 -14.81 -3.00 5.14
N CYS A 126 -13.72 -2.33 4.75
CA CYS A 126 -13.24 -1.11 5.43
C CYS A 126 -14.27 0.02 5.40
N LYS A 127 -15.05 0.16 4.32
CA LYS A 127 -16.12 1.19 4.21
C LYS A 127 -17.28 0.95 5.18
N LEU A 128 -17.42 -0.26 5.73
CA LEU A 128 -18.45 -0.61 6.72
C LEU A 128 -17.94 -0.57 8.16
N MET A 129 -16.64 -0.36 8.36
CA MET A 129 -16.01 -0.35 9.68
C MET A 129 -15.94 1.07 10.25
N GLY A 130 -16.28 1.22 11.53
CA GLY A 130 -15.98 2.44 12.29
C GLY A 130 -14.50 2.53 12.67
N ASN A 131 -14.07 3.65 13.25
CA ASN A 131 -12.67 3.85 13.62
C ASN A 131 -12.14 2.78 14.59
N LEU A 132 -12.94 2.38 15.58
CA LEU A 132 -12.55 1.35 16.54
C LEU A 132 -12.47 -0.04 15.87
N ASP A 133 -13.40 -0.36 14.98
CA ASP A 133 -13.38 -1.59 14.19
C ASP A 133 -12.08 -1.67 13.36
N LEU A 134 -11.70 -0.58 12.69
CA LEU A 134 -10.48 -0.52 11.88
C LEU A 134 -9.22 -0.72 12.74
N ILE A 135 -9.14 -0.04 13.89
CA ILE A 135 -8.01 -0.18 14.82
C ILE A 135 -7.93 -1.61 15.38
N TYR A 136 -9.07 -2.17 15.78
CA TYR A 136 -9.14 -3.51 16.36
C TYR A 136 -8.87 -4.61 15.33
N ALA A 137 -9.46 -4.52 14.14
CA ALA A 137 -9.18 -5.46 13.05
C ALA A 137 -7.69 -5.44 12.67
N ALA A 138 -7.10 -4.25 12.53
CA ALA A 138 -5.69 -4.11 12.20
C ALA A 138 -4.76 -4.64 13.29
N SER A 139 -5.09 -4.45 14.58
CA SER A 139 -4.26 -4.92 15.69
C SER A 139 -4.15 -6.45 15.78
N LYS A 140 -5.13 -7.17 15.22
CA LYS A 140 -5.11 -8.64 15.10
C LYS A 140 -4.14 -9.14 14.02
N ILE A 141 -3.77 -8.30 13.06
CA ILE A 141 -3.06 -8.71 11.84
C ILE A 141 -1.59 -8.30 11.93
N THR A 142 -0.74 -9.23 12.37
CA THR A 142 0.72 -9.00 12.38
C THR A 142 1.32 -9.28 11.00
N VAL A 143 1.95 -8.26 10.40
CA VAL A 143 2.70 -8.35 9.15
C VAL A 143 4.16 -8.00 9.43
N THR A 144 5.05 -8.92 9.08
CA THR A 144 6.51 -8.74 9.23
C THR A 144 7.21 -8.82 7.89
N ALA A 145 8.30 -8.09 7.75
CA ALA A 145 9.20 -8.15 6.60
C ALA A 145 10.66 -8.08 7.07
N HIS A 146 11.57 -8.75 6.36
CA HIS A 146 13.00 -8.75 6.66
C HIS A 146 13.80 -8.17 5.48
N CYS A 147 14.57 -7.13 5.77
CA CYS A 147 15.58 -6.55 4.88
C CYS A 147 16.96 -6.82 5.47
N ASN A 148 17.56 -5.86 6.20
CA ASN A 148 18.67 -6.13 7.13
C ASN A 148 18.16 -6.25 8.57
N THR A 149 17.01 -5.64 8.86
CA THR A 149 16.27 -5.77 10.11
C THR A 149 14.87 -6.33 9.87
N THR A 150 14.24 -6.81 10.93
CA THR A 150 12.84 -7.28 10.89
C THR A 150 11.90 -6.20 11.40
N ILE A 151 11.04 -5.67 10.53
CA ILE A 151 10.01 -4.70 10.90
C ILE A 151 8.67 -5.41 11.21
N GLY A 152 7.85 -4.80 12.07
CA GLY A 152 6.46 -5.22 12.32
C GLY A 152 6.28 -6.28 13.40
N LEU A 153 7.32 -6.60 14.17
CA LEU A 153 7.20 -7.50 15.32
C LEU A 153 6.35 -6.85 16.44
N PRO A 154 5.52 -7.64 17.15
CA PRO A 154 4.76 -7.12 18.28
C PRO A 154 5.66 -6.45 19.33
N GLY A 155 5.22 -5.30 19.86
CA GLY A 155 5.99 -4.53 20.84
C GLY A 155 7.08 -3.63 20.25
N THR A 156 7.17 -3.52 18.91
CA THR A 156 8.11 -2.64 18.22
C THR A 156 7.38 -1.51 17.48
N LEU A 157 8.05 -0.37 17.33
CA LEU A 157 7.60 0.74 16.48
C LEU A 157 8.82 1.31 15.76
N SER A 158 8.85 1.17 14.44
CA SER A 158 9.97 1.61 13.62
C SER A 158 9.73 2.99 13.00
N CYS A 159 10.81 3.72 12.77
CA CYS A 159 10.80 5.07 12.24
C CYS A 159 11.71 5.21 11.01
N ARG A 160 11.17 5.82 9.95
CA ARG A 160 11.94 6.26 8.79
C ARG A 160 12.74 7.51 9.17
N LEU A 161 14.05 7.49 8.96
CA LEU A 161 14.89 8.67 9.04
C LEU A 161 15.08 9.26 7.65
N GLN A 162 14.51 10.44 7.42
CA GLN A 162 14.54 11.11 6.12
C GLN A 162 15.21 12.49 6.16
N PRO A 163 16.55 12.54 6.03
CA PRO A 163 17.36 13.77 6.15
C PRO A 163 17.36 14.58 4.84
N ASN A 164 16.19 15.04 4.40
CA ASN A 164 16.07 15.84 3.17
C ASN A 164 16.79 17.20 3.31
N HIS A 165 17.55 17.58 2.28
CA HIS A 165 18.17 18.89 2.18
C HIS A 165 17.72 19.59 0.88
N THR A 166 17.50 20.91 0.91
CA THR A 166 16.96 21.68 -0.25
C THR A 166 17.84 21.66 -1.49
N THR A 167 19.08 21.19 -1.37
CA THR A 167 20.07 21.10 -2.44
C THR A 167 20.83 19.76 -2.44
N ASP A 168 20.34 18.76 -1.68
CA ASP A 168 21.04 17.50 -1.44
C ASP A 168 22.51 17.68 -0.99
N ASP A 169 22.75 18.66 -0.10
CA ASP A 169 24.10 18.93 0.41
C ASP A 169 24.56 17.78 1.33
N PRO A 170 25.72 17.15 1.07
CA PRO A 170 26.18 16.00 1.85
C PRO A 170 26.39 16.28 3.34
N GLU A 171 26.82 17.50 3.72
CA GLU A 171 27.05 17.85 5.12
C GLU A 171 25.72 18.06 5.84
N GLY A 172 24.76 18.74 5.21
CA GLY A 172 23.40 18.89 5.72
C GLY A 172 22.69 17.54 5.91
N ILE A 173 22.80 16.65 4.92
CA ILE A 173 22.28 15.27 4.99
C ILE A 173 22.92 14.52 6.16
N THR A 174 24.25 14.61 6.29
CA THR A 174 24.99 13.92 7.36
C THR A 174 24.54 14.43 8.74
N ALA A 175 24.45 15.75 8.92
CA ALA A 175 24.05 16.35 10.18
C ALA A 175 22.66 15.86 10.63
N SER A 176 21.66 15.91 9.73
CA SER A 176 20.31 15.44 10.03
C SER A 176 20.24 13.92 10.25
N THR A 177 21.08 13.15 9.53
CA THR A 177 21.18 11.69 9.76
C THR A 177 21.70 11.37 11.16
N LEU A 178 22.79 12.02 11.58
CA LEU A 178 23.37 11.78 12.90
C LEU A 178 22.45 12.27 14.03
N GLU A 179 21.75 13.39 13.83
CA GLU A 179 20.73 13.86 14.75
C GLU A 179 19.60 12.83 14.89
N GLY A 180 19.01 12.38 13.80
CA GLY A 180 17.92 11.40 13.84
C GLY A 180 18.31 10.08 14.50
N LEU A 181 19.52 9.58 14.22
CA LEU A 181 20.06 8.39 14.87
C LEU A 181 20.17 8.56 16.40
N SER A 182 20.50 9.76 16.89
CA SER A 182 20.58 10.04 18.32
C SER A 182 19.23 9.93 19.05
N PHE A 183 18.11 10.03 18.32
CA PHE A 183 16.75 9.80 18.82
C PHE A 183 16.25 8.37 18.59
N GLY A 184 17.09 7.48 18.05
CA GLY A 184 16.68 6.11 17.72
C GLY A 184 15.82 6.00 16.46
N ALA A 185 15.82 7.03 15.59
CA ALA A 185 15.17 6.95 14.28
C ALA A 185 16.06 6.27 13.23
N GLY A 186 15.45 5.65 12.23
CA GLY A 186 16.16 5.06 11.10
C GLY A 186 16.27 3.54 11.14
N ASP A 187 15.61 2.86 12.08
CA ASP A 187 15.54 1.39 12.11
C ASP A 187 14.65 0.81 11.00
N ALA A 188 13.65 1.57 10.54
CA ALA A 188 12.85 1.21 9.37
C ALA A 188 13.66 1.39 8.07
N ILE A 189 14.30 2.55 7.91
CA ILE A 189 15.08 2.93 6.74
C ILE A 189 15.77 4.28 7.03
N ILE A 190 17.02 4.42 6.59
CA ILE A 190 17.66 5.73 6.38
C ILE A 190 17.53 6.03 4.89
N GLY A 191 16.77 7.06 4.53
CA GLY A 191 16.63 7.36 3.11
C GLY A 191 16.28 8.79 2.80
N LEU A 192 16.50 9.21 1.57
CA LEU A 192 16.38 10.61 1.16
C LEU A 192 15.48 10.73 -0.05
N ASN A 193 14.60 11.73 -0.06
CA ASN A 193 13.89 12.14 -1.27
C ASN A 193 14.74 13.22 -1.97
N PRO A 194 15.41 12.90 -3.08
CA PRO A 194 16.38 13.79 -3.68
C PRO A 194 15.70 14.92 -4.43
N VAL A 195 16.38 16.07 -4.49
CA VAL A 195 16.00 17.18 -5.34
C VAL A 195 16.21 16.83 -6.82
N THR A 196 17.22 16.00 -7.12
CA THR A 196 17.53 15.54 -8.48
C THR A 196 17.57 14.02 -8.59
N ASP A 197 16.77 13.47 -9.51
CA ASP A 197 16.66 12.03 -9.80
C ASP A 197 17.74 11.49 -10.75
N SER A 198 18.94 12.09 -10.79
CA SER A 198 20.01 11.56 -11.64
C SER A 198 20.63 10.31 -11.01
N PRO A 199 20.93 9.25 -11.78
CA PRO A 199 21.57 8.05 -11.23
C PRO A 199 22.89 8.32 -10.51
N GLU A 200 23.63 9.35 -10.93
CA GLU A 200 24.88 9.77 -10.30
C GLU A 200 24.65 10.35 -8.90
N GLN A 201 23.66 11.25 -8.74
CA GLN A 201 23.34 11.82 -7.43
C GLN A 201 22.75 10.77 -6.49
N VAL A 202 21.84 9.93 -7.01
CA VAL A 202 21.32 8.77 -6.27
C VAL A 202 22.47 7.92 -5.73
N GLY A 203 23.43 7.57 -6.59
CA GLY A 203 24.60 6.79 -6.16
C GLY A 203 25.49 7.51 -5.14
N LYS A 204 25.65 8.84 -5.25
CA LYS A 204 26.43 9.64 -4.30
C LYS A 204 25.81 9.63 -2.91
N VAL A 205 24.50 9.85 -2.81
CA VAL A 205 23.76 9.85 -1.53
C VAL A 205 23.76 8.45 -0.93
N LEU A 206 23.50 7.42 -1.73
CA LEU A 206 23.55 6.03 -1.28
C LEU A 206 24.92 5.65 -0.68
N ARG A 207 26.02 6.00 -1.36
CA ARG A 207 27.38 5.79 -0.81
C ARG A 207 27.58 6.52 0.50
N ARG A 208 27.07 7.75 0.64
CA ARG A 208 27.18 8.49 1.89
C ARG A 208 26.43 7.81 3.04
N PHE A 209 25.22 7.30 2.80
CA PHE A 209 24.50 6.53 3.82
C PHE A 209 25.22 5.21 4.15
N GLN A 210 25.77 4.54 3.15
CA GLN A 210 26.56 3.32 3.36
C GLN A 210 27.79 3.60 4.23
N GLU A 211 28.54 4.68 3.97
CA GLU A 211 29.68 5.09 4.80
C GLU A 211 29.29 5.27 6.28
N ILE A 212 28.17 5.94 6.55
CA ILE A 212 27.67 6.16 7.91
C ILE A 212 27.27 4.84 8.57
N LYS A 213 26.49 4.01 7.84
CA LYS A 213 26.03 2.69 8.28
C LYS A 213 27.20 1.77 8.64
N GLU A 214 28.23 1.70 7.79
CA GLU A 214 29.42 0.88 8.00
C GLU A 214 30.31 1.42 9.12
N HIS A 215 30.53 2.74 9.18
CA HIS A 215 31.39 3.34 10.21
C HIS A 215 30.88 3.06 11.62
N TRP A 216 29.56 3.16 11.83
CA TRP A 216 28.92 2.95 13.14
C TRP A 216 28.30 1.56 13.31
N GLN A 217 28.44 0.67 12.32
CA GLN A 217 27.86 -0.69 12.32
C GLN A 217 26.36 -0.68 12.62
N ILE A 218 25.61 0.20 11.95
CA ILE A 218 24.19 0.44 12.22
C ILE A 218 23.35 -0.67 11.55
N PRO A 219 22.55 -1.44 12.31
CA PRO A 219 21.65 -2.44 11.73
C PRO A 219 20.42 -1.74 11.12
N THR A 220 20.51 -1.38 9.85
CA THR A 220 19.43 -0.73 9.09
C THR A 220 19.58 -0.96 7.59
N GLN A 221 18.67 -0.38 6.81
CA GLN A 221 18.65 -0.35 5.37
C GLN A 221 18.72 1.09 4.84
N ILE A 222 19.42 1.27 3.72
CA ILE A 222 19.54 2.55 3.01
C ILE A 222 18.72 2.59 1.72
N CYS A 223 18.20 3.77 1.38
CA CYS A 223 17.44 4.00 0.15
C CYS A 223 17.51 5.45 -0.29
N VAL A 224 17.36 5.71 -1.59
CA VAL A 224 17.10 7.05 -2.11
C VAL A 224 15.81 6.99 -2.93
N LEU A 225 14.82 7.78 -2.53
CA LEU A 225 13.44 7.75 -3.01
C LEU A 225 13.28 8.46 -4.37
N ALA A 226 14.18 8.18 -5.31
CA ALA A 226 14.11 8.65 -6.70
C ALA A 226 13.17 7.77 -7.54
N HIS A 227 12.92 8.12 -8.80
CA HIS A 227 12.25 7.21 -9.73
C HIS A 227 12.99 5.85 -9.85
N VAL A 228 12.27 4.73 -9.90
CA VAL A 228 12.81 3.35 -9.91
C VAL A 228 13.89 3.13 -10.97
N THR A 229 13.74 3.73 -12.15
CA THR A 229 14.72 3.58 -13.24
C THR A 229 16.05 4.28 -12.95
N ALA A 230 16.05 5.37 -12.18
CA ALA A 230 17.28 6.04 -11.75
C ALA A 230 18.03 5.19 -10.73
N GLN A 231 17.29 4.60 -9.78
CA GLN A 231 17.84 3.68 -8.78
C GLN A 231 18.42 2.42 -9.43
N ILE A 232 17.69 1.78 -10.37
CA ILE A 232 18.19 0.64 -11.15
C ILE A 232 19.54 0.97 -11.82
N LYS A 233 19.64 2.15 -12.47
CA LYS A 233 20.88 2.58 -13.13
C LYS A 233 22.01 2.81 -12.14
N ALA A 234 21.73 3.42 -10.99
CA ALA A 234 22.71 3.66 -9.94
C ALA A 234 23.26 2.32 -9.38
N VAL A 235 22.39 1.35 -9.11
CA VAL A 235 22.79 0.02 -8.62
C VAL A 235 23.59 -0.74 -9.68
N LYS A 236 23.17 -0.72 -10.95
CA LYS A 236 23.95 -1.31 -12.07
C LYS A 236 25.33 -0.67 -12.23
N ALA A 237 25.49 0.59 -11.80
CA ALA A 237 26.76 1.31 -11.77
C ALA A 237 27.56 1.09 -10.46
N GLY A 238 27.10 0.21 -9.57
CA GLY A 238 27.80 -0.18 -8.35
C GLY A 238 27.46 0.66 -7.11
N ALA A 239 26.36 1.42 -7.10
CA ALA A 239 25.90 2.08 -5.89
C ALA A 239 25.34 1.04 -4.88
N PRO A 240 25.71 1.12 -3.58
CA PRO A 240 25.15 0.26 -2.54
C PRO A 240 23.67 0.62 -2.32
N CYS A 241 22.79 -0.37 -2.21
CA CYS A 241 21.37 -0.12 -2.04
C CYS A 241 20.73 -1.31 -1.35
N ASP A 242 19.95 -1.06 -0.30
CA ASP A 242 19.26 -2.11 0.46
C ASP A 242 17.78 -2.24 0.04
N LEU A 243 17.15 -1.12 -0.32
CA LEU A 243 15.75 -1.06 -0.75
C LEU A 243 15.62 -0.25 -2.04
N ILE A 244 14.80 -0.71 -2.99
CA ILE A 244 14.34 0.13 -4.11
C ILE A 244 12.99 0.74 -3.78
N PHE A 245 12.91 2.06 -3.91
CA PHE A 245 11.69 2.83 -3.77
C PHE A 245 10.89 2.93 -5.08
N GLN A 246 9.56 3.00 -5.00
CA GLN A 246 8.73 3.55 -6.07
C GLN A 246 7.37 4.01 -5.53
N SER A 247 6.92 5.21 -5.92
CA SER A 247 5.52 5.60 -5.75
C SER A 247 4.63 4.78 -6.70
N ILE A 248 3.56 4.18 -6.19
CA ILE A 248 2.65 3.32 -6.97
C ILE A 248 1.22 3.85 -6.95
N ALA A 249 0.45 3.49 -7.98
CA ALA A 249 -0.97 3.78 -8.13
C ALA A 249 -1.79 2.48 -8.26
N GLY A 250 -3.08 2.58 -7.96
CA GLY A 250 -4.07 1.50 -8.08
C GLY A 250 -4.59 1.24 -9.49
N SER A 251 -3.94 1.75 -10.54
CA SER A 251 -4.27 1.45 -11.94
C SER A 251 -3.02 1.47 -12.82
N GLN A 252 -3.04 0.72 -13.92
CA GLN A 252 -2.01 0.72 -14.96
C GLN A 252 -1.78 2.13 -15.49
N LYS A 253 -2.86 2.87 -15.80
CA LYS A 253 -2.76 4.26 -16.27
C LYS A 253 -2.02 5.16 -15.27
N GLY A 254 -2.27 4.99 -13.97
CA GLY A 254 -1.56 5.73 -12.91
C GLY A 254 -0.07 5.37 -12.87
N ASN A 255 0.26 4.08 -12.94
CA ASN A 255 1.66 3.62 -12.95
C ASN A 255 2.42 4.08 -14.22
N GLU A 256 1.76 4.08 -15.38
CA GLU A 256 2.30 4.62 -16.62
C GLU A 256 2.54 6.13 -16.53
N ALA A 257 1.64 6.87 -15.86
CA ALA A 257 1.84 8.30 -15.60
C ALA A 257 3.04 8.57 -14.68
N PHE A 258 3.31 7.65 -13.74
CA PHE A 258 4.55 7.66 -12.96
C PHE A 258 5.78 7.17 -13.72
N GLY A 259 5.63 6.55 -14.90
CA GLY A 259 6.74 6.17 -15.77
C GLY A 259 7.26 4.74 -15.58
N PHE A 260 6.46 3.82 -15.05
CA PHE A 260 6.86 2.42 -14.85
C PHE A 260 5.72 1.41 -15.11
N SER A 261 6.06 0.12 -15.16
CA SER A 261 5.12 -1.01 -15.19
C SER A 261 5.51 -2.09 -14.17
N ALA A 262 4.68 -3.12 -13.99
CA ALA A 262 5.02 -4.22 -13.10
C ALA A 262 6.32 -4.93 -13.51
N ALA A 263 6.62 -5.01 -14.80
CA ALA A 263 7.88 -5.55 -15.31
C ALA A 263 9.10 -4.74 -14.81
N THR A 264 8.99 -3.41 -14.75
CA THR A 264 10.05 -2.56 -14.19
C THR A 264 10.27 -2.83 -12.71
N LEU A 265 9.20 -3.06 -11.94
CA LEU A 265 9.31 -3.38 -10.51
C LEU A 265 9.93 -4.77 -10.28
N GLU A 266 9.59 -5.75 -11.12
CA GLU A 266 10.21 -7.08 -11.05
C GLU A 266 11.69 -7.03 -11.46
N GLU A 267 12.07 -6.23 -12.46
CA GLU A 267 13.48 -5.98 -12.78
C GLU A 267 14.22 -5.39 -11.57
N ALA A 268 13.67 -4.36 -10.95
CA ALA A 268 14.23 -3.75 -9.74
C ALA A 268 14.41 -4.76 -8.61
N ARG A 269 13.38 -5.55 -8.32
CA ARG A 269 13.41 -6.56 -7.25
C ARG A 269 14.48 -7.61 -7.51
N GLN A 270 14.56 -8.15 -8.73
CA GLN A 270 15.57 -9.14 -9.11
C GLN A 270 16.99 -8.57 -9.10
N LEU A 271 17.14 -7.32 -9.51
CA LEU A 271 18.43 -6.62 -9.45
C LEU A 271 18.91 -6.51 -8.00
N LEU A 272 18.05 -6.08 -7.07
CA LEU A 272 18.40 -5.92 -5.65
C LEU A 272 18.68 -7.26 -4.96
N LEU A 273 17.93 -8.32 -5.28
CA LEU A 273 18.25 -9.65 -4.75
C LEU A 273 19.60 -10.19 -5.24
N LYS A 274 20.11 -9.70 -6.38
CA LYS A 274 21.38 -10.15 -6.97
C LYS A 274 22.56 -9.25 -6.65
N GLN A 275 22.35 -7.94 -6.62
CA GLN A 275 23.39 -6.92 -6.55
C GLN A 275 23.19 -5.91 -5.41
N GLY A 276 22.06 -5.98 -4.71
CA GLY A 276 21.82 -5.16 -3.52
C GLY A 276 22.70 -5.58 -2.35
N THR A 277 22.70 -4.75 -1.32
CA THR A 277 23.49 -4.96 -0.09
C THR A 277 22.66 -5.53 1.06
N ALA A 278 21.35 -5.68 0.87
CA ALA A 278 20.43 -6.20 1.88
C ALA A 278 20.46 -7.73 1.98
N GLU A 279 20.22 -8.28 3.19
CA GLU A 279 20.01 -9.72 3.38
C GLU A 279 18.73 -10.22 2.70
N GLY A 280 17.66 -9.42 2.75
CA GLY A 280 16.38 -9.70 2.09
C GLY A 280 15.51 -10.72 2.85
N PRO A 281 14.43 -11.25 2.25
CA PRO A 281 14.05 -11.13 0.85
C PRO A 281 13.26 -9.86 0.52
N ASN A 282 12.86 -9.06 1.52
CA ASN A 282 12.02 -7.89 1.30
C ASN A 282 12.88 -6.67 0.94
N VAL A 283 12.99 -6.40 -0.36
CA VAL A 283 13.89 -5.37 -0.93
C VAL A 283 13.16 -4.21 -1.63
N MET A 284 11.83 -4.17 -1.54
CA MET A 284 11.00 -3.15 -2.20
C MET A 284 10.36 -2.23 -1.17
N TYR A 285 10.34 -0.95 -1.46
CA TYR A 285 9.69 0.08 -0.65
C TYR A 285 8.70 0.88 -1.52
N PHE A 286 7.41 0.60 -1.34
CA PHE A 286 6.36 1.31 -2.08
C PHE A 286 5.76 2.43 -1.24
N GLU A 287 5.44 3.55 -1.88
CA GLU A 287 4.64 4.62 -1.27
C GLU A 287 3.36 4.82 -2.07
N THR A 288 2.24 4.83 -1.35
CA THR A 288 0.89 5.01 -1.90
C THR A 288 0.32 6.34 -1.38
N GLY A 289 -0.74 6.85 -1.98
CA GLY A 289 -1.47 7.97 -1.43
C GLY A 289 -2.81 8.12 -2.13
N GLN A 290 -3.86 8.49 -1.38
CA GLN A 290 -5.16 8.73 -2.01
C GLN A 290 -5.08 9.96 -2.91
N GLY A 291 -5.51 9.82 -4.17
CA GLY A 291 -5.64 10.92 -5.12
C GLY A 291 -4.60 10.94 -6.25
N SER A 292 -3.65 10.00 -6.27
CA SER A 292 -2.74 9.86 -7.42
C SER A 292 -3.44 9.44 -8.71
N GLU A 293 -4.62 8.82 -8.59
CA GLU A 293 -5.42 8.27 -9.68
C GLU A 293 -6.64 9.14 -10.04
N LEU A 294 -6.88 10.23 -9.29
CA LEU A 294 -8.02 11.13 -9.46
C LEU A 294 -7.85 12.08 -10.66
#